data_AF-A0A811N7M7-F1
#
_entry.id   AF-A0A811N7M7-F1
#
_cell.length_a   1.000
_cell.length_b   1.000
_cell.length_c   1.000
_cell.angle_alpha   90.00
_cell.angle_beta   90.00
_cell.angle_gamma   90.00
#
_symmetry.space_group_name_H-M   'P 1'
#
loop_
_entity.id
_entity.type
_entity.pdbx_description
1 polymer ?
#
loop_
_entity_poly.entity_id
_entity_poly.type
_entity_poly.pdbx_seq_one_letter_code
_entity_poly.pdbx_strand_id
1 'polypeptide(L)'
;MEAVKRVCSLSRPPMAPLPAFFFLTVAAFAARDTILPGEGISGNETLVSRNGVFELGFFSPGTDLYHFLGVRIRNIPRNAGTPKFWFGHRVYISDLSSAALQLFGDRLYITEAGAYLWWSSVAGDDSDGPAPAPASAVAVLLDSGNLVVRDQANSSRVLWQSFDYPGDALLPGARLGLDGDTGNDVSLTYTNTNWFSASASASTSSLSVDQRRRNGFVLATDGWDVLRGTFPEWMVSSQDNGSSLLLLKNRPGAGMAEHLRLHLGQVSLRSWSSSAGCWVARWTFPSDCKSGAFFCGRFGACTSNGTCGCVHGFEPSKPSEWQRGYFVDGCSRSRPLRCTADDGLTVEHDDSFVLLDNLRGHPCNSQNDTAEGDEGCRQACLSKCYCVAYAYDDDSGCKLWYNYLYNVSFAATPPYSKVYVRLGSKLMVQKRPKTIRIVSMVVGLAATACVILILALLWRYRNRRALFATCRNFQEVEGSLAVYTYAQDEENDRPSMAQVVRMLEGVLDTEIPPVPSSFMNLIEGDNSSTCSEEG
;
A
#
# COMPACT_ATOMS: atom_id res chain seq x y z
N MET A 1 12.95 -89.03 55.03
CA MET A 1 13.75 -88.71 53.84
C MET A 1 13.24 -87.38 53.31
N GLU A 2 14.04 -86.33 53.48
CA GLU A 2 13.69 -84.94 53.15
C GLU A 2 13.52 -84.75 51.64
N ALA A 3 12.45 -84.04 51.27
CA ALA A 3 12.20 -83.57 49.92
C ALA A 3 12.55 -82.08 49.86
N VAL A 4 13.47 -81.69 48.97
CA VAL A 4 13.68 -80.29 48.61
C VAL A 4 13.59 -80.17 47.09
N LYS A 5 12.42 -79.71 46.62
CA LYS A 5 12.21 -79.23 45.25
C LYS A 5 12.89 -77.87 45.10
N ARG A 6 13.81 -77.73 44.14
CA ARG A 6 14.30 -76.41 43.69
C ARG A 6 13.68 -76.04 42.35
N VAL A 7 13.24 -74.79 42.32
CA VAL A 7 12.49 -74.08 41.29
C VAL A 7 13.46 -73.49 40.26
N CYS A 8 13.15 -73.62 38.97
CA CYS A 8 13.73 -72.81 37.90
C CYS A 8 12.63 -71.94 37.28
N SER A 9 12.89 -70.64 37.24
CA SER A 9 12.02 -69.55 36.82
C SER A 9 12.02 -69.38 35.29
N LEU A 10 10.83 -69.37 34.67
CA LEU A 10 10.65 -68.90 33.29
C LEU A 10 10.17 -67.44 33.28
N SER A 11 10.88 -66.60 32.53
CA SER A 11 10.58 -65.19 32.28
C SER A 11 9.35 -65.01 31.39
N ARG A 12 8.45 -64.10 31.79
CA ARG A 12 7.30 -63.65 30.99
C ARG A 12 7.70 -62.44 30.12
N PRO A 13 7.20 -62.33 28.87
CA PRO A 13 7.37 -61.13 28.06
C PRO A 13 6.51 -59.96 28.57
N PRO A 14 6.89 -58.70 28.26
CA PRO A 14 6.23 -57.52 28.81
C PRO A 14 4.86 -57.25 28.16
N MET A 15 3.87 -56.92 29.00
CA MET A 15 2.55 -56.42 28.58
C MET A 15 2.66 -54.99 28.03
N ALA A 16 2.06 -54.75 26.86
CA ALA A 16 1.85 -53.42 26.33
C ALA A 16 0.74 -52.68 27.12
N PRO A 17 0.88 -51.37 27.42
CA PRO A 17 -0.13 -50.62 28.14
C PRO A 17 -1.29 -50.20 27.22
N LEU A 18 -2.51 -50.33 27.72
CA LEU A 18 -3.74 -49.80 27.11
C LEU A 18 -3.69 -48.25 27.06
N PRO A 19 -4.23 -47.61 26.00
CA PRO A 19 -4.23 -46.16 25.91
C PRO A 19 -5.26 -45.57 26.88
N ALA A 20 -4.77 -44.82 27.86
CA ALA A 20 -5.62 -43.97 28.70
C ALA A 20 -6.18 -42.83 27.85
N PHE A 21 -7.48 -42.90 27.53
CA PHE A 21 -8.22 -41.77 26.97
C PHE A 21 -8.30 -40.66 28.02
N PHE A 22 -7.38 -39.71 27.96
CA PHE A 22 -7.51 -38.42 28.62
C PHE A 22 -8.68 -37.67 27.98
N PHE A 23 -9.84 -37.69 28.63
CA PHE A 23 -10.88 -36.70 28.36
C PHE A 23 -10.32 -35.33 28.75
N LEU A 24 -9.82 -34.57 27.77
CA LEU A 24 -9.67 -33.13 27.91
C LEU A 24 -11.08 -32.57 28.14
N THR A 25 -11.43 -32.33 29.41
CA THR A 25 -12.50 -31.42 29.75
C THR A 25 -12.07 -30.05 29.26
N VAL A 26 -12.48 -29.67 28.04
CA VAL A 26 -12.49 -28.27 27.64
C VAL A 26 -13.47 -27.60 28.57
N ALA A 27 -12.95 -26.96 29.63
CA ALA A 27 -13.72 -26.03 30.42
C ALA A 27 -14.20 -24.96 29.44
N ALA A 28 -15.49 -24.97 29.14
CA ALA A 28 -16.12 -23.83 28.48
C ALA A 28 -15.93 -22.64 29.43
N PHE A 29 -14.97 -21.78 29.14
CA PHE A 29 -14.76 -20.55 29.89
C PHE A 29 -16.04 -19.74 29.75
N ALA A 30 -16.84 -19.68 30.81
CA ALA A 30 -18.00 -18.80 30.85
C ALA A 30 -17.49 -17.38 30.59
N ALA A 31 -18.06 -16.72 29.59
CA ALA A 31 -17.75 -15.33 29.28
C ALA A 31 -17.98 -14.49 30.55
N ARG A 32 -16.92 -13.87 31.04
CA ARG A 32 -16.92 -13.13 32.30
C ARG A 32 -17.19 -11.66 32.01
N ASP A 33 -18.17 -11.06 32.69
CA ASP A 33 -18.55 -9.65 32.56
C ASP A 33 -18.04 -8.78 33.73
N THR A 34 -17.51 -9.41 34.79
CA THR A 34 -17.18 -8.77 36.07
C THR A 34 -15.76 -9.08 36.55
N ILE A 35 -14.97 -8.07 36.89
CA ILE A 35 -13.68 -8.18 37.59
C ILE A 35 -13.94 -7.98 39.09
N LEU A 36 -13.48 -8.95 39.89
CA LEU A 36 -13.61 -8.93 41.35
C LEU A 36 -12.42 -8.21 42.00
N PRO A 37 -12.52 -7.81 43.28
CA PRO A 37 -11.42 -7.13 43.98
C PRO A 37 -10.15 -7.98 43.96
N GLY A 38 -9.01 -7.35 43.62
CA GLY A 38 -7.70 -8.00 43.53
C GLY A 38 -7.50 -8.84 42.26
N GLU A 39 -8.49 -8.89 41.37
CA GLU A 39 -8.41 -9.59 40.09
C GLU A 39 -8.27 -8.62 38.92
N GLY A 40 -8.09 -9.19 37.72
CA GLY A 40 -7.89 -8.43 36.50
C GLY A 40 -7.96 -9.29 35.25
N ILE A 41 -7.63 -8.68 34.12
CA ILE A 41 -7.35 -9.37 32.86
C ILE A 41 -5.91 -9.06 32.43
N SER A 42 -5.24 -10.04 31.84
CA SER A 42 -3.84 -9.94 31.42
C SER A 42 -3.64 -10.31 29.96
N GLY A 43 -2.77 -9.59 29.26
CA GLY A 43 -2.43 -9.79 27.85
C GLY A 43 -3.65 -9.96 26.93
N ASN A 44 -3.83 -11.18 26.42
CA ASN A 44 -4.90 -11.52 25.46
C ASN A 44 -6.24 -11.87 26.12
N GLU A 45 -6.33 -11.87 27.45
CA GLU A 45 -7.59 -12.09 28.15
C GLU A 45 -8.58 -10.95 27.88
N THR A 46 -9.86 -11.29 27.86
CA THR A 46 -10.92 -10.33 27.57
C THR A 46 -12.09 -10.50 28.52
N LEU A 47 -12.78 -9.38 28.76
CA LEU A 47 -14.02 -9.32 29.52
C LEU A 47 -15.16 -9.11 28.52
N VAL A 48 -16.24 -9.88 28.62
CA VAL A 48 -17.34 -9.85 27.66
C VAL A 48 -18.62 -9.49 28.38
N SER A 49 -19.37 -8.52 27.85
CA SER A 49 -20.67 -8.11 28.40
C SER A 49 -21.63 -9.29 28.46
N ARG A 50 -22.59 -9.28 29.39
CA ARG A 50 -23.54 -10.36 29.61
C ARG A 50 -24.33 -10.77 28.36
N ASN A 51 -24.68 -9.81 27.50
CA ASN A 51 -25.38 -10.06 26.24
C ASN A 51 -24.46 -10.54 25.09
N GLY A 52 -23.15 -10.64 25.31
CA GLY A 52 -22.15 -11.09 24.34
C GLY A 52 -21.81 -10.09 23.22
N VAL A 53 -22.32 -8.85 23.28
CA VAL A 53 -22.15 -7.85 22.20
C VAL A 53 -20.82 -7.10 22.32
N PHE A 54 -20.44 -6.71 23.53
CA PHE A 54 -19.24 -5.93 23.80
C PHE A 54 -18.15 -6.79 24.42
N GLU A 55 -16.91 -6.51 24.03
CA GLU A 55 -15.71 -7.19 24.49
C GLU A 55 -14.65 -6.14 24.83
N LEU A 56 -14.17 -6.18 26.06
CA LEU A 56 -13.11 -5.34 26.58
C LEU A 56 -11.80 -6.11 26.59
N GLY A 57 -10.71 -5.46 26.19
CA GLY A 57 -9.38 -6.01 26.22
C GLY A 57 -8.34 -5.06 25.64
N PHE A 58 -7.11 -5.56 25.50
CA PHE A 58 -6.03 -4.85 24.84
C PHE A 58 -6.06 -5.12 23.35
N PHE A 59 -6.11 -4.05 22.55
CA PHE A 59 -6.26 -4.16 21.11
C PHE A 59 -5.27 -3.24 20.40
N SER A 60 -4.79 -3.66 19.22
CA SER A 60 -3.93 -2.83 18.37
C SER A 60 -4.69 -2.14 17.23
N PRO A 61 -4.48 -0.85 16.93
CA PRO A 61 -5.19 -0.14 15.88
C PRO A 61 -4.77 -0.56 14.45
N GLY A 62 -3.68 -1.32 14.28
CA GLY A 62 -3.18 -1.79 13.00
C GLY A 62 -2.02 -2.77 13.16
N THR A 63 -1.58 -3.42 12.08
CA THR A 63 -0.42 -4.32 12.12
C THR A 63 0.82 -3.55 12.57
N ASP A 64 1.59 -4.13 13.50
CA ASP A 64 2.81 -3.54 14.08
C ASP A 64 2.62 -2.24 14.87
N LEU A 65 1.38 -1.91 15.24
CA LEU A 65 1.07 -0.81 16.14
C LEU A 65 0.87 -1.32 17.58
N TYR A 66 1.17 -0.44 18.52
CA TYR A 66 1.02 -0.67 19.96
C TYR A 66 -0.40 -1.05 20.37
N HIS A 67 -0.52 -1.64 21.56
CA HIS A 67 -1.80 -2.03 22.10
C HIS A 67 -2.34 -0.93 23.01
N PHE A 68 -3.66 -0.85 23.09
CA PHE A 68 -4.37 0.07 23.98
C PHE A 68 -5.53 -0.68 24.62
N LEU A 69 -5.93 -0.27 25.81
CA LEU A 69 -7.14 -0.80 26.44
C LEU A 69 -8.38 -0.15 25.84
N GLY A 70 -9.35 -0.96 25.42
CA GLY A 70 -10.63 -0.46 24.96
C GLY A 70 -11.71 -1.51 24.87
N VAL A 71 -12.89 -1.08 24.43
CA VAL A 71 -14.03 -1.95 24.13
C VAL A 71 -14.21 -2.05 22.62
N ARG A 72 -14.60 -3.22 22.13
CA ARG A 72 -15.02 -3.44 20.74
C ARG A 72 -16.36 -4.17 20.68
N ILE A 73 -16.98 -4.14 19.51
CA ILE A 73 -18.18 -4.92 19.21
C ILE A 73 -17.75 -6.27 18.64
N ARG A 74 -18.12 -7.36 19.33
CA ARG A 74 -17.58 -8.71 19.10
C ARG A 74 -18.03 -9.33 17.78
N ASN A 75 -19.29 -9.12 17.39
CA ASN A 75 -19.92 -9.81 16.25
C ASN A 75 -19.73 -9.11 14.90
N ILE A 76 -18.61 -8.39 14.73
CA ILE A 76 -18.28 -7.69 13.47
C ILE A 76 -17.09 -8.38 12.80
N PRO A 77 -17.16 -8.72 11.50
CA PRO A 77 -16.06 -9.35 10.78
C PRO A 77 -14.77 -8.53 10.87
N ARG A 78 -13.64 -9.18 11.17
CA ARG A 78 -12.32 -8.53 11.29
C ARG A 78 -11.94 -7.67 10.08
N ASN A 79 -12.30 -8.13 8.89
CA ASN A 79 -11.97 -7.46 7.62
C ASN A 79 -12.70 -6.12 7.44
N ALA A 80 -13.79 -5.88 8.15
CA ALA A 80 -14.58 -4.65 8.06
C ALA A 80 -14.10 -3.54 9.02
N GLY A 81 -13.11 -3.82 9.86
CA GLY A 81 -12.63 -2.92 10.90
C GLY A 81 -13.62 -2.81 12.06
N THR A 82 -13.35 -3.49 13.17
CA THR A 82 -14.14 -3.34 14.41
C THR A 82 -13.82 -1.98 15.04
N PRO A 83 -14.81 -1.08 15.27
CA PRO A 83 -14.55 0.14 16.00
C PRO A 83 -14.12 -0.22 17.42
N LYS A 84 -13.15 0.54 17.92
CA LYS A 84 -12.57 0.37 19.24
C LYS A 84 -12.81 1.66 20.00
N PHE A 85 -13.39 1.54 21.17
CA PHE A 85 -13.73 2.63 22.08
C PHE A 85 -12.64 2.63 23.15
N TRP A 86 -11.65 3.49 22.95
CA TRP A 86 -10.49 3.59 23.82
C TRP A 86 -10.82 4.43 25.05
N PHE A 87 -10.18 4.09 26.17
CA PHE A 87 -10.32 4.83 27.43
C PHE A 87 -9.08 5.70 27.69
N GLY A 88 -9.25 6.73 28.53
CA GLY A 88 -8.16 7.36 29.28
C GLY A 88 -6.94 7.78 28.46
N HIS A 89 -7.11 8.71 27.50
CA HIS A 89 -6.03 9.25 26.66
C HIS A 89 -5.19 8.21 25.87
N ARG A 90 -5.68 6.99 25.67
CA ARG A 90 -5.00 5.92 24.92
C ARG A 90 -3.62 5.58 25.52
N VAL A 91 -3.63 5.00 26.73
CA VAL A 91 -2.42 4.49 27.38
C VAL A 91 -1.73 3.45 26.50
N TYR A 92 -0.48 3.76 26.17
CA TYR A 92 0.36 2.95 25.30
C TYR A 92 0.84 1.68 26.00
N ILE A 93 0.74 0.55 25.31
CA ILE A 93 1.28 -0.75 25.74
C ILE A 93 2.24 -1.28 24.67
N SER A 94 3.51 -1.43 25.04
CA SER A 94 4.57 -1.98 24.20
C SER A 94 4.64 -3.50 24.23
N ASP A 95 4.54 -4.09 25.41
CA ASP A 95 4.61 -5.52 25.64
C ASP A 95 3.28 -6.02 26.19
N LEU A 96 2.47 -6.56 25.29
CA LEU A 96 1.17 -7.12 25.63
C LEU A 96 1.27 -8.27 26.64
N SER A 97 2.36 -9.03 26.64
CA SER A 97 2.49 -10.23 27.50
C SER A 97 2.64 -9.89 28.98
N SER A 98 3.13 -8.69 29.28
CA SER A 98 3.31 -8.19 30.64
C SER A 98 2.27 -7.13 31.04
N ALA A 99 1.29 -6.87 30.17
CA ALA A 99 0.24 -5.89 30.40
C ALA A 99 -0.96 -6.48 31.14
N ALA A 100 -1.55 -5.71 32.06
CA ALA A 100 -2.77 -6.09 32.76
C ALA A 100 -3.68 -4.90 33.09
N LEU A 101 -4.99 -5.16 33.17
CA LEU A 101 -5.97 -4.29 33.79
C LEU A 101 -6.40 -4.92 35.11
N GLN A 102 -6.19 -4.23 36.22
CA GLN A 102 -6.38 -4.77 37.57
C GLN A 102 -7.29 -3.85 38.41
N LEU A 103 -8.12 -4.45 39.27
CA LEU A 103 -8.95 -3.72 40.22
C LEU A 103 -8.35 -3.86 41.62
N PHE A 104 -7.87 -2.76 42.19
CA PHE A 104 -7.35 -2.72 43.56
C PHE A 104 -8.05 -1.62 44.35
N GLY A 105 -8.59 -1.98 45.53
CA GLY A 105 -9.43 -1.09 46.32
C GLY A 105 -10.67 -0.67 45.53
N ASP A 106 -10.76 0.62 45.23
CA ASP A 106 -11.83 1.26 44.47
C ASP A 106 -11.37 1.80 43.09
N ARG A 107 -10.17 1.43 42.65
CA ARG A 107 -9.56 1.95 41.42
C ARG A 107 -9.14 0.86 40.45
N LEU A 108 -9.29 1.18 39.16
CA LEU A 108 -8.74 0.40 38.06
C LEU A 108 -7.32 0.89 37.75
N TYR A 109 -6.43 -0.05 37.48
CA TYR A 109 -5.03 0.21 37.11
C TYR A 109 -4.70 -0.47 35.79
N ILE A 110 -4.01 0.24 34.92
CA ILE A 110 -3.34 -0.34 33.76
C ILE A 110 -1.86 -0.49 34.11
N THR A 111 -1.35 -1.71 34.02
CA THR A 111 0.04 -2.04 34.35
C THR A 111 0.77 -2.68 33.16
N GLU A 112 2.08 -2.48 33.10
CA GLU A 112 3.00 -3.15 32.17
C GLU A 112 4.29 -3.50 32.93
N ALA A 113 4.71 -4.77 32.91
CA ALA A 113 5.87 -5.26 33.64
C ALA A 113 5.89 -4.88 35.14
N GLY A 114 4.70 -4.76 35.77
CA GLY A 114 4.52 -4.37 37.16
C GLY A 114 4.55 -2.86 37.45
N ALA A 115 4.80 -2.02 36.45
CA ALA A 115 4.70 -0.57 36.57
C ALA A 115 3.26 -0.10 36.34
N TYR A 116 2.79 0.87 37.14
CA TYR A 116 1.50 1.53 36.93
C TYR A 116 1.62 2.59 35.84
N LEU A 117 0.92 2.40 34.73
CA LEU A 117 0.90 3.36 33.61
C LEU A 117 -0.27 4.34 33.70
N TRP A 118 -1.38 3.93 34.33
CA TRP A 118 -2.59 4.75 34.49
C TRP A 118 -3.48 4.18 35.60
N TRP A 119 -4.33 5.04 36.19
CA TRP A 119 -5.37 4.65 37.14
C TRP A 119 -6.64 5.49 37.02
N SER A 120 -7.79 4.94 37.45
CA SER A 120 -9.07 5.65 37.44
C SER A 120 -9.15 6.72 38.54
N SER A 121 -9.83 7.83 38.23
CA SER A 121 -10.31 8.79 39.22
C SER A 121 -11.41 8.18 40.08
N VAL A 122 -11.63 8.71 41.29
CA VAL A 122 -12.75 8.36 42.15
C VAL A 122 -13.65 9.59 42.25
N ALA A 123 -14.96 9.40 42.08
CA ALA A 123 -15.92 10.49 42.27
C ALA A 123 -15.89 11.00 43.73
N GLY A 124 -15.63 12.30 43.92
CA GLY A 124 -15.67 12.99 45.23
C GLY A 124 -14.32 13.19 45.93
N ASP A 125 -13.19 13.11 45.23
CA ASP A 125 -11.83 13.26 45.81
C ASP A 125 -11.32 14.72 45.85
N ASP A 126 -12.16 15.71 45.52
CA ASP A 126 -11.82 17.13 45.69
C ASP A 126 -12.27 17.63 47.07
N SER A 127 -11.29 17.73 47.98
CA SER A 127 -11.26 18.36 49.32
C SER A 127 -11.65 17.52 50.55
N ASP A 128 -10.71 17.49 51.50
CA ASP A 128 -10.89 17.45 52.97
C ASP A 128 -12.10 16.67 53.51
N GLY A 129 -11.96 15.35 53.57
CA GLY A 129 -12.77 14.50 54.44
C GLY A 129 -12.78 13.05 53.99
N PRO A 130 -12.54 12.05 54.87
CA PRO A 130 -12.55 10.66 54.45
C PRO A 130 -14.01 10.21 54.29
N ALA A 131 -14.54 10.29 53.06
CA ALA A 131 -15.56 9.33 52.68
C ALA A 131 -14.87 7.95 52.73
N PRO A 132 -15.31 6.99 53.56
CA PRO A 132 -14.65 5.70 53.62
C PRO A 132 -14.72 5.06 52.24
N ALA A 133 -13.55 4.71 51.69
CA ALA A 133 -13.45 3.86 50.52
C ALA A 133 -14.39 2.65 50.73
N PRO A 134 -15.21 2.27 49.73
CA PRO A 134 -16.07 1.12 49.87
C PRO A 134 -15.22 -0.10 50.24
N ALA A 135 -15.68 -0.89 51.21
CA ALA A 135 -14.92 -2.05 51.70
C ALA A 135 -14.58 -3.06 50.60
N SER A 136 -15.31 -3.01 49.48
CA SER A 136 -15.05 -3.81 48.29
C SER A 136 -15.74 -3.22 47.05
N ALA A 137 -14.98 -2.91 46.00
CA ALA A 137 -15.50 -2.47 44.70
C ALA A 137 -15.42 -3.59 43.65
N VAL A 138 -16.29 -3.55 42.65
CA VAL A 138 -16.26 -4.45 41.49
C VAL A 138 -16.29 -3.66 40.19
N ALA A 139 -15.60 -4.15 39.17
CA ALA A 139 -15.67 -3.57 37.83
C ALA A 139 -16.53 -4.45 36.91
N VAL A 140 -17.50 -3.88 36.20
CA VAL A 140 -18.46 -4.62 35.38
C VAL A 140 -18.56 -3.99 34.00
N LEU A 141 -18.42 -4.80 32.95
CA LEU A 141 -18.71 -4.40 31.58
C LEU A 141 -20.21 -4.56 31.30
N LEU A 142 -20.91 -3.44 31.22
CA LEU A 142 -22.35 -3.41 30.99
C LEU A 142 -22.71 -3.78 29.54
N ASP A 143 -23.97 -4.16 29.33
CA ASP A 143 -24.55 -4.47 28.02
C ASP A 143 -24.62 -3.28 27.05
N SER A 144 -24.31 -2.06 27.54
CA SER A 144 -24.12 -0.85 26.74
C SER A 144 -22.69 -0.68 26.21
N GLY A 145 -21.73 -1.48 26.70
CA GLY A 145 -20.31 -1.30 26.46
C GLY A 145 -19.62 -0.36 27.47
N ASN A 146 -20.35 0.18 28.44
CA ASN A 146 -19.77 0.98 29.52
C ASN A 146 -19.11 0.08 30.57
N LEU A 147 -17.82 0.24 30.80
CA LEU A 147 -17.14 -0.33 31.96
C LEU A 147 -17.37 0.58 33.17
N VAL A 148 -17.93 0.03 34.25
CA VAL A 148 -18.21 0.77 35.49
C VAL A 148 -17.49 0.13 36.66
N VAL A 149 -16.88 0.95 37.53
CA VAL A 149 -16.46 0.55 38.87
C VAL A 149 -17.55 1.00 39.83
N ARG A 150 -18.05 0.07 40.63
CA ARG A 150 -19.16 0.34 41.56
C ARG A 150 -18.99 -0.42 42.86
N ASP A 151 -19.69 0.05 43.89
CA ASP A 151 -19.74 -0.62 45.19
C ASP A 151 -20.33 -2.03 45.03
N GLN A 152 -19.67 -3.02 45.65
CA GLN A 152 -20.09 -4.42 45.57
C GLN A 152 -21.41 -4.67 46.31
N ALA A 153 -21.63 -3.99 47.44
CA ALA A 153 -22.84 -4.12 48.26
C ALA A 153 -23.99 -3.26 47.69
N ASN A 154 -23.67 -2.07 47.18
CA ASN A 154 -24.66 -1.17 46.59
C ASN A 154 -24.39 -0.88 45.11
N SER A 155 -25.00 -1.67 44.23
CA SER A 155 -24.84 -1.53 42.78
C SER A 155 -25.25 -0.18 42.18
N SER A 156 -26.04 0.63 42.89
CA SER A 156 -26.41 1.98 42.42
C SER A 156 -25.31 3.02 42.64
N ARG A 157 -24.33 2.73 43.51
CA ARG A 157 -23.20 3.63 43.78
C ARG A 157 -22.08 3.35 42.80
N VAL A 158 -22.10 4.07 41.67
CA VAL A 158 -21.03 4.08 40.68
C VAL A 158 -19.91 5.00 41.17
N LEU A 159 -18.68 4.49 41.19
CA LEU A 159 -17.48 5.19 41.65
C LEU A 159 -16.71 5.81 40.47
N TRP A 160 -16.76 5.13 39.32
CA TRP A 160 -16.13 5.54 38.08
C TRP A 160 -16.83 4.86 36.89
N GLN A 161 -16.86 5.52 35.73
CA GLN A 161 -17.33 4.91 34.49
C GLN A 161 -16.53 5.35 33.28
N SER A 162 -16.40 4.42 32.32
CA SER A 162 -15.62 4.65 31.11
C SER A 162 -16.24 5.65 30.13
N PHE A 163 -17.57 5.79 30.15
CA PHE A 163 -18.29 6.72 29.27
C PHE A 163 -17.97 8.20 29.54
N ASP A 164 -17.39 8.52 30.70
CA ASP A 164 -16.94 9.88 31.04
C ASP A 164 -15.59 10.23 30.42
N TYR A 165 -14.86 9.24 29.90
CA TYR A 165 -13.52 9.39 29.32
C TYR A 165 -13.43 8.82 27.90
N PRO A 166 -14.28 9.27 26.96
CA PRO A 166 -14.24 8.78 25.59
C PRO A 166 -13.04 9.35 24.83
N GLY A 167 -12.58 8.61 23.83
CA GLY A 167 -11.61 9.10 22.84
C GLY A 167 -12.29 9.82 21.68
N ASP A 168 -12.20 9.21 20.50
CA ASP A 168 -12.73 9.72 19.23
C ASP A 168 -14.11 9.11 18.86
N ALA A 169 -14.72 8.33 19.75
CA ALA A 169 -15.99 7.68 19.50
C ALA A 169 -16.83 7.54 20.77
N LEU A 170 -18.15 7.57 20.61
CA LEU A 170 -19.14 7.49 21.67
C LEU A 170 -20.21 6.43 21.35
N LEU A 171 -20.54 5.59 22.32
CA LEU A 171 -21.60 4.58 22.19
C LEU A 171 -22.96 5.14 22.64
N PRO A 172 -24.07 4.67 22.06
CA PRO A 172 -25.41 5.02 22.53
C PRO A 172 -25.59 4.73 24.03
N GLY A 173 -26.17 5.69 24.75
CA GLY A 173 -26.31 5.67 26.21
C GLY A 173 -25.25 6.50 26.95
N ALA A 174 -24.18 6.93 26.29
CA ALA A 174 -23.22 7.88 26.86
C ALA A 174 -23.69 9.33 26.70
N ARG A 175 -23.17 10.22 27.55
CA ARG A 175 -23.44 11.66 27.52
C ARG A 175 -22.25 12.42 26.93
N LEU A 176 -22.54 13.56 26.32
CA LEU A 176 -21.58 14.58 25.88
C LEU A 176 -21.89 15.87 26.65
N GLY A 177 -20.88 16.60 27.12
CA GLY A 177 -21.02 17.81 27.93
C GLY A 177 -20.94 17.54 29.44
N LEU A 178 -21.31 18.54 30.23
CA LEU A 178 -21.22 18.49 31.69
C LEU A 178 -22.32 17.61 32.27
N ASP A 179 -21.93 16.41 32.69
CA ASP A 179 -22.77 15.41 33.33
C ASP A 179 -23.10 15.84 34.77
N GLY A 180 -24.38 16.07 35.07
CA GLY A 180 -24.83 16.47 36.40
C GLY A 180 -24.68 15.40 37.48
N ASP A 181 -24.62 14.11 37.11
CA ASP A 181 -24.49 12.98 38.03
C ASP A 181 -23.03 12.77 38.46
N THR A 182 -22.08 12.96 37.53
CA THR A 182 -20.64 12.69 37.78
C THR A 182 -19.78 13.94 37.92
N GLY A 183 -20.27 15.11 37.47
CA GLY A 183 -19.52 16.37 37.43
C GLY A 183 -18.48 16.44 36.31
N ASN A 184 -18.37 15.41 35.48
CA ASN A 184 -17.40 15.36 34.38
C ASN A 184 -17.91 16.15 33.16
N ASP A 185 -17.03 16.94 32.54
CA ASP A 185 -17.31 17.58 31.23
C ASP A 185 -16.79 16.70 30.08
N VAL A 186 -17.72 15.94 29.49
CA VAL A 186 -17.39 14.91 28.50
C VAL A 186 -17.28 15.51 27.10
N SER A 187 -16.14 15.34 26.45
CA SER A 187 -15.92 15.77 25.06
C SER A 187 -15.23 14.67 24.25
N LEU A 188 -15.44 14.65 22.93
CA LEU A 188 -14.66 13.77 22.05
C LEU A 188 -13.43 14.49 21.55
N THR A 189 -12.32 13.76 21.48
CA THR A 189 -11.05 14.26 20.94
C THR A 189 -10.48 13.27 19.94
N TYR A 190 -9.96 13.80 18.84
CA TYR A 190 -9.27 13.03 17.82
C TYR A 190 -7.95 13.73 17.51
N THR A 191 -6.84 13.00 17.61
CA THR A 191 -5.51 13.51 17.25
C THR A 191 -4.92 12.64 16.16
N ASN A 192 -4.57 13.25 15.03
CA ASN A 192 -3.83 12.61 13.95
C ASN A 192 -2.32 12.70 14.26
N THR A 193 -1.83 11.86 15.16
CA THR A 193 -0.39 11.68 15.34
C THR A 193 0.07 10.47 14.53
N ASN A 194 0.84 10.71 13.47
CA ASN A 194 1.91 9.77 13.13
C ASN A 194 2.96 9.97 14.22
N TRP A 195 2.88 9.18 15.30
CA TRP A 195 3.64 9.36 16.55
C TRP A 195 5.16 9.49 16.36
N PHE A 196 5.71 9.12 15.20
CA PHE A 196 7.13 9.22 14.87
C PHE A 196 7.67 10.64 14.63
N SER A 197 6.84 11.70 14.59
CA SER A 197 7.35 13.06 14.47
C SER A 197 6.72 13.99 15.50
N ALA A 198 7.47 14.28 16.57
CA ALA A 198 7.23 15.38 17.50
C ALA A 198 7.44 16.78 16.84
N SER A 199 7.13 16.92 15.55
CA SER A 199 7.26 18.15 14.77
C SER A 199 5.87 18.65 14.34
N ALA A 200 5.27 19.47 15.20
CA ALA A 200 4.39 20.60 14.86
C ALA A 200 3.17 20.42 13.90
N SER A 201 2.72 19.21 13.57
CA SER A 201 1.63 19.04 12.59
C SER A 201 0.64 17.90 12.91
N ALA A 202 0.36 17.67 14.20
CA ALA A 202 -0.73 16.77 14.60
C ALA A 202 -2.07 17.50 14.51
N SER A 203 -2.88 17.19 13.50
CA SER A 203 -4.23 17.75 13.43
C SER A 203 -5.08 17.24 14.59
N THR A 204 -5.63 18.15 15.39
CA THR A 204 -6.42 17.85 16.58
C THR A 204 -7.84 18.36 16.36
N SER A 205 -8.82 17.47 16.46
CA SER A 205 -10.24 17.81 16.43
C SER A 205 -10.87 17.55 17.79
N SER A 206 -11.79 18.41 18.20
CA SER A 206 -12.61 18.20 19.39
C SER A 206 -14.08 18.48 19.11
N LEU A 207 -14.94 17.77 19.84
CA LEU A 207 -16.39 17.92 19.80
C LEU A 207 -16.92 18.11 21.22
N SER A 208 -17.60 19.23 21.46
CA SER A 208 -18.17 19.58 22.76
C SER A 208 -19.59 20.17 22.61
N VAL A 209 -20.33 20.26 23.71
CA VAL A 209 -21.69 20.81 23.72
C VAL A 209 -21.69 22.33 23.57
N ASP A 210 -22.61 22.86 22.75
CA ASP A 210 -22.89 24.29 22.65
C ASP A 210 -24.19 24.62 23.38
N GLN A 211 -24.08 24.98 24.67
CA GLN A 211 -25.22 25.26 25.54
C GLN A 211 -26.10 26.44 25.08
N ARG A 212 -25.64 27.24 24.12
CA ARG A 212 -26.41 28.36 23.54
C ARG A 212 -27.59 27.89 22.70
N ARG A 213 -27.60 26.62 22.27
CA ARG A 213 -28.63 26.03 21.41
C ARG A 213 -29.06 24.68 21.98
N ARG A 214 -30.37 24.40 21.95
CA ARG A 214 -30.86 23.05 22.24
C ARG A 214 -30.19 22.05 21.29
N ASN A 215 -29.64 20.97 21.83
CA ASN A 215 -28.87 19.95 21.09
C ASN A 215 -27.66 20.52 20.32
N GLY A 216 -27.16 21.70 20.71
CA GLY A 216 -26.04 22.36 20.05
C GLY A 216 -24.71 21.68 20.32
N PHE A 217 -23.80 21.74 19.36
CA PHE A 217 -22.41 21.30 19.52
C PHE A 217 -21.44 22.23 18.80
N VAL A 218 -20.18 22.19 19.25
CA VAL A 218 -19.03 22.84 18.64
C VAL A 218 -18.07 21.77 18.15
N LEU A 219 -17.68 21.87 16.89
CA LEU A 219 -16.63 21.06 16.29
C LEU A 219 -15.44 21.98 16.00
N ALA A 220 -14.35 21.80 16.74
CA ALA A 220 -13.12 22.55 16.55
C ALA A 220 -12.06 21.66 15.87
N THR A 221 -11.34 22.19 14.88
CA THR A 221 -10.20 21.51 14.25
C THR A 221 -8.98 22.42 14.20
N ASP A 222 -7.84 21.89 14.65
CA ASP A 222 -6.53 22.53 14.69
C ASP A 222 -6.51 23.87 15.45
N GLY A 223 -7.50 24.11 16.31
CA GLY A 223 -7.67 25.35 17.08
C GLY A 223 -8.22 26.55 16.29
N TRP A 224 -8.42 26.43 14.98
CA TRP A 224 -8.79 27.56 14.11
C TRP A 224 -10.18 27.40 13.46
N ASP A 225 -10.52 26.20 12.98
CA ASP A 225 -11.81 25.95 12.32
C ASP A 225 -12.85 25.56 13.37
N VAL A 226 -13.73 26.50 13.71
CA VAL A 226 -14.81 26.29 14.68
C VAL A 226 -16.15 26.27 13.96
N LEU A 227 -16.70 25.07 13.76
CA LEU A 227 -18.02 24.87 13.20
C LEU A 227 -19.02 24.62 14.33
N ARG A 228 -20.22 25.17 14.17
CA ARG A 228 -21.33 24.99 15.12
C ARG A 228 -22.47 24.28 14.42
N GLY A 229 -23.01 23.26 15.08
CA GLY A 229 -24.12 22.48 14.55
C GLY A 229 -25.15 22.19 15.64
N THR A 230 -26.21 21.51 15.22
CA THR A 230 -27.26 21.00 16.11
C THR A 230 -27.49 19.54 15.76
N PHE A 231 -27.44 18.68 16.77
CA PHE A 231 -27.79 17.28 16.58
C PHE A 231 -29.29 17.13 16.33
N PRO A 232 -29.70 16.27 15.37
CA PRO A 232 -31.11 15.93 15.19
C PRO A 232 -31.74 15.38 16.48
N GLU A 233 -33.02 15.70 16.72
CA GLU A 233 -33.74 15.27 17.93
C GLU A 233 -33.82 13.74 18.10
N TRP A 234 -33.83 12.99 17.00
CA TRP A 234 -33.82 11.53 17.04
C TRP A 234 -32.46 10.93 17.43
N MET A 235 -31.38 11.73 17.42
CA MET A 235 -30.03 11.28 17.79
C MET A 235 -29.72 11.53 19.26
N VAL A 236 -30.17 12.65 19.83
CA VAL A 236 -29.79 13.05 21.18
C VAL A 236 -30.98 13.59 21.96
N SER A 237 -30.97 13.39 23.27
CA SER A 237 -31.83 14.11 24.20
C SER A 237 -31.01 15.04 25.08
N SER A 238 -31.37 16.32 25.10
CA SER A 238 -30.83 17.28 26.05
C SER A 238 -31.18 16.90 27.49
N GLN A 239 -30.17 16.86 28.35
CA GLN A 239 -30.28 16.61 29.79
C GLN A 239 -29.68 17.80 30.55
N ASP A 240 -29.75 17.78 31.89
CA ASP A 240 -29.05 18.74 32.77
C ASP A 240 -29.24 20.21 32.38
N ASN A 241 -30.48 20.60 32.08
CA ASN A 241 -30.83 21.96 31.63
C ASN A 241 -30.05 22.44 30.37
N GLY A 242 -29.58 21.50 29.54
CA GLY A 242 -28.82 21.79 28.32
C GLY A 242 -27.31 21.68 28.47
N SER A 243 -26.77 21.35 29.65
CA SER A 243 -25.33 21.20 29.84
C SER A 243 -24.79 19.88 29.28
N SER A 244 -25.63 18.85 29.19
CA SER A 244 -25.28 17.56 28.60
C SER A 244 -26.29 17.06 27.57
N LEU A 245 -25.82 16.24 26.64
CA LEU A 245 -26.59 15.58 25.59
C LEU A 245 -26.40 14.07 25.69
N LEU A 246 -27.48 13.34 25.94
CA LEU A 246 -27.47 11.87 25.95
C LEU A 246 -27.61 11.35 24.51
N LEU A 247 -26.67 10.51 24.06
CA LEU A 247 -26.76 9.85 22.76
C LEU A 247 -27.81 8.74 22.83
N LEU A 248 -28.88 8.88 22.03
CA LEU A 248 -30.02 7.97 22.05
C LEU A 248 -29.69 6.64 21.37
N LYS A 249 -30.26 5.57 21.91
CA LYS A 249 -30.22 4.25 21.29
C LYS A 249 -31.40 4.10 20.33
N ASN A 250 -31.12 3.77 19.08
CA ASN A 250 -32.17 3.49 18.10
C ASN A 250 -32.83 2.11 18.36
N ARG A 251 -34.16 2.02 18.25
CA ARG A 251 -34.98 0.79 18.14
C ARG A 251 -36.12 1.11 17.15
N PRO A 252 -36.54 0.22 16.21
CA PRO A 252 -36.48 -1.25 16.29
C PRO A 252 -35.98 -1.99 15.02
N GLY A 253 -35.51 -3.24 15.21
CA GLY A 253 -35.25 -4.22 14.13
C GLY A 253 -33.82 -4.75 14.08
N ALA A 254 -33.52 -5.78 14.87
CA ALA A 254 -32.32 -6.63 14.82
C ALA A 254 -30.94 -5.94 14.70
N GLY A 255 -30.27 -5.71 15.83
CA GLY A 255 -28.80 -5.83 15.90
C GLY A 255 -27.94 -4.81 15.13
N MET A 256 -28.49 -3.69 14.67
CA MET A 256 -27.69 -2.65 14.03
C MET A 256 -26.90 -1.89 15.10
N ALA A 257 -25.64 -2.28 15.29
CA ALA A 257 -24.71 -1.56 16.14
C ALA A 257 -24.53 -0.13 15.62
N GLU A 258 -24.58 0.87 16.51
CA GLU A 258 -24.38 2.28 16.17
C GLU A 258 -23.33 2.91 17.10
N HIS A 259 -22.60 3.90 16.59
CA HIS A 259 -21.71 4.73 17.39
C HIS A 259 -21.54 6.11 16.74
N LEU A 260 -21.37 7.14 17.57
CA LEU A 260 -20.91 8.44 17.11
C LEU A 260 -19.39 8.39 16.98
N ARG A 261 -18.83 8.96 15.91
CA ARG A 261 -17.39 9.01 15.66
C ARG A 261 -16.97 10.40 15.22
N LEU A 262 -15.97 10.93 15.92
CA LEU A 262 -15.20 12.08 15.50
C LEU A 262 -13.98 11.60 14.73
N HIS A 263 -13.76 12.12 13.52
CA HIS A 263 -12.56 11.83 12.75
C HIS A 263 -12.25 13.01 11.85
N LEU A 264 -11.09 13.65 12.05
CA LEU A 264 -10.55 14.75 11.24
C LEU A 264 -11.63 15.77 10.82
N GLY A 265 -12.07 16.63 11.74
CA GLY A 265 -12.99 17.73 11.42
C GLY A 265 -14.37 17.30 10.90
N GLN A 266 -14.73 16.02 11.06
CA GLN A 266 -16.06 15.50 10.78
C GLN A 266 -16.56 14.66 11.96
N VAL A 267 -17.81 14.84 12.33
CA VAL A 267 -18.55 13.95 13.24
C VAL A 267 -19.58 13.17 12.44
N SER A 268 -19.69 11.87 12.71
CA SER A 268 -20.60 10.98 12.00
C SER A 268 -21.28 9.99 12.95
N LEU A 269 -22.58 9.76 12.76
CA LEU A 269 -23.25 8.63 13.40
C LEU A 269 -23.15 7.43 12.48
N ARG A 270 -22.34 6.43 12.85
CA ARG A 270 -22.11 5.22 12.06
C ARG A 270 -23.00 4.08 12.52
N SER A 271 -23.56 3.35 11.57
CA SER A 271 -24.40 2.17 11.76
C SER A 271 -23.82 0.99 10.99
N TRP A 272 -23.78 -0.19 11.61
CA TRP A 272 -23.32 -1.41 10.96
C TRP A 272 -24.38 -1.90 9.98
N SER A 273 -24.01 -2.08 8.71
CA SER A 273 -24.89 -2.68 7.71
C SER A 273 -24.48 -4.13 7.45
N SER A 274 -25.34 -5.07 7.84
CA SER A 274 -25.12 -6.50 7.58
C SER A 274 -25.15 -6.84 6.10
N SER A 275 -26.01 -6.18 5.30
CA SER A 275 -26.10 -6.39 3.85
C SER A 275 -24.88 -5.87 3.10
N ALA A 276 -24.30 -4.75 3.55
CA ALA A 276 -23.10 -4.17 2.96
C ALA A 276 -21.80 -4.73 3.54
N GLY A 277 -21.87 -5.41 4.69
CA GLY A 277 -20.69 -5.90 5.42
C GLY A 277 -19.75 -4.79 5.89
N CYS A 278 -20.26 -3.56 6.10
CA CYS A 278 -19.45 -2.40 6.47
C CYS A 278 -20.24 -1.38 7.29
N TRP A 279 -19.51 -0.46 7.93
CA TRP A 279 -20.09 0.68 8.64
C TRP A 279 -20.50 1.78 7.68
N VAL A 280 -21.78 2.15 7.70
CA VAL A 280 -22.36 3.24 6.90
C VAL A 280 -22.72 4.36 7.85
N ALA A 281 -22.41 5.63 7.55
CA ALA A 281 -22.99 6.68 8.36
C ALA A 281 -24.48 6.87 8.06
N ARG A 282 -25.24 7.29 9.06
CA ARG A 282 -26.63 7.70 8.90
C ARG A 282 -26.77 9.21 8.93
N TRP A 283 -25.76 9.86 9.47
CA TRP A 283 -25.67 11.31 9.58
C TRP A 283 -24.20 11.72 9.67
N THR A 284 -23.86 12.87 9.09
CA THR A 284 -22.52 13.47 9.12
C THR A 284 -22.64 14.98 9.28
N PHE A 285 -21.70 15.56 10.01
CA PHE A 285 -21.48 16.99 10.05
C PHE A 285 -19.98 17.33 9.94
N PRO A 286 -19.58 18.26 9.06
CA PRO A 286 -20.43 18.99 8.11
C PRO A 286 -21.11 18.06 7.10
N SER A 287 -22.22 18.51 6.50
CA SER A 287 -23.01 17.67 5.59
C SER A 287 -22.47 17.65 4.17
N ASP A 288 -21.65 18.64 3.81
CA ASP A 288 -21.05 18.78 2.49
C ASP A 288 -19.62 19.32 2.59
N CYS A 289 -18.93 19.28 1.44
CA CYS A 289 -17.54 19.74 1.36
C CYS A 289 -17.39 21.26 1.30
N LYS A 290 -18.46 22.02 1.06
CA LYS A 290 -18.41 23.49 1.03
C LYS A 290 -18.40 24.08 2.44
N SER A 291 -18.92 23.33 3.41
CA SER A 291 -19.04 23.70 4.82
C SER A 291 -17.96 23.09 5.72
N GLY A 292 -17.10 22.19 5.20
CA GLY A 292 -16.07 21.51 5.98
C GLY A 292 -14.76 21.29 5.23
N ALA A 293 -13.67 21.85 5.77
CA ALA A 293 -12.32 21.77 5.19
C ALA A 293 -11.80 20.33 5.03
N PHE A 294 -12.18 19.42 5.93
CA PHE A 294 -11.68 18.05 5.96
C PHE A 294 -12.67 17.03 5.34
N PHE A 295 -13.81 17.50 4.83
CA PHE A 295 -14.90 16.62 4.41
C PHE A 295 -14.49 15.65 3.29
N CYS A 296 -13.71 16.09 2.30
CA CYS A 296 -13.23 15.23 1.20
C CYS A 296 -12.01 14.36 1.55
N GLY A 297 -11.52 14.45 2.79
CA GLY A 297 -10.36 13.70 3.25
C GLY A 297 -9.05 14.11 2.57
N ARG A 298 -7.98 13.35 2.85
CA ARG A 298 -6.65 13.56 2.28
C ARG A 298 -6.66 13.40 0.75
N PHE A 299 -5.99 14.27 0.01
CA PHE A 299 -5.90 14.25 -1.45
C PHE A 299 -7.26 14.23 -2.18
N GLY A 300 -8.36 14.50 -1.47
CA GLY A 300 -9.68 14.73 -2.03
C GLY A 300 -9.93 16.23 -2.15
N ALA A 301 -10.63 16.62 -3.21
CA ALA A 301 -10.93 18.01 -3.53
C ALA A 301 -12.44 18.22 -3.63
N CYS A 302 -12.92 19.31 -3.03
CA CYS A 302 -14.29 19.78 -3.19
C CYS A 302 -14.42 20.48 -4.54
N THR A 303 -15.23 19.95 -5.44
CA THR A 303 -15.52 20.55 -6.74
C THR A 303 -16.42 21.78 -6.58
N SER A 304 -16.46 22.64 -7.61
CA SER A 304 -17.37 23.79 -7.65
C SER A 304 -18.85 23.40 -7.48
N ASN A 305 -19.22 22.19 -7.93
CA ASN A 305 -20.54 21.61 -7.77
C ASN A 305 -20.84 21.11 -6.36
N GLY A 306 -19.86 21.12 -5.44
CA GLY A 306 -20.03 20.66 -4.05
C GLY A 306 -19.93 19.16 -3.87
N THR A 307 -19.25 18.47 -4.80
CA THR A 307 -18.97 17.02 -4.70
C THR A 307 -17.49 16.80 -4.41
N CYS A 308 -17.15 15.69 -3.76
CA CYS A 308 -15.75 15.30 -3.59
C CYS A 308 -15.25 14.49 -4.80
N GLY A 309 -14.10 14.89 -5.33
CA GLY A 309 -13.33 14.13 -6.32
C GLY A 309 -11.89 13.96 -5.85
N CYS A 310 -11.21 12.91 -6.30
CA CYS A 310 -9.78 12.79 -6.03
C CYS A 310 -8.98 13.78 -6.89
N VAL A 311 -7.88 14.30 -6.34
CA VAL A 311 -6.88 15.03 -7.14
C VAL A 311 -6.38 14.11 -8.25
N HIS A 312 -6.10 14.67 -9.43
CA HIS A 312 -5.69 13.89 -10.59
C HIS A 312 -4.49 12.98 -10.29
N GLY A 313 -4.58 11.68 -10.62
CA GLY A 313 -3.55 10.68 -10.32
C GLY A 313 -3.72 9.96 -8.97
N PHE A 314 -4.78 10.27 -8.24
CA PHE A 314 -5.18 9.57 -7.00
C PHE A 314 -6.52 8.86 -7.19
N GLU A 315 -6.73 7.82 -6.40
CA GLU A 315 -7.95 7.00 -6.40
C GLU A 315 -8.52 6.93 -4.98
N PRO A 316 -9.83 6.71 -4.81
CA PRO A 316 -10.43 6.63 -3.48
C PRO A 316 -9.76 5.54 -2.63
N SER A 317 -9.33 5.88 -1.41
CA SER A 317 -8.70 4.91 -0.50
C SER A 317 -9.64 3.74 -0.18
N LYS A 318 -10.96 4.04 -0.10
CA LYS A 318 -12.03 3.06 0.11
C LYS A 318 -13.17 3.30 -0.88
N PRO A 319 -13.15 2.65 -2.05
CA PRO A 319 -14.12 2.90 -3.12
C PRO A 319 -15.59 2.70 -2.70
N SER A 320 -15.87 1.69 -1.86
CA SER A 320 -17.23 1.37 -1.40
C SER A 320 -17.80 2.40 -0.41
N GLU A 321 -16.95 3.05 0.38
CA GLU A 321 -17.34 4.16 1.27
C GLU A 321 -17.51 5.44 0.44
N TRP A 322 -16.59 5.70 -0.49
CA TRP A 322 -16.60 6.86 -1.38
C TRP A 322 -17.88 6.95 -2.22
N GLN A 323 -18.31 5.83 -2.83
CA GLN A 323 -19.55 5.74 -3.61
C GLN A 323 -20.81 6.04 -2.80
N ARG A 324 -20.75 5.94 -1.47
CA ARG A 324 -21.86 6.20 -0.55
C ARG A 324 -21.82 7.61 0.06
N GLY A 325 -20.88 8.46 -0.37
CA GLY A 325 -20.74 9.81 0.16
C GLY A 325 -19.82 9.93 1.38
N TYR A 326 -19.04 8.89 1.70
CA TYR A 326 -18.04 8.93 2.78
C TYR A 326 -16.65 9.18 2.23
N PHE A 327 -16.15 10.40 2.44
CA PHE A 327 -14.92 10.86 1.81
C PHE A 327 -13.77 11.07 2.80
N VAL A 328 -13.98 10.86 4.10
CA VAL A 328 -13.03 11.17 5.17
C VAL A 328 -11.66 10.49 5.02
N ASP A 329 -11.63 9.22 4.59
CA ASP A 329 -10.38 8.49 4.34
C ASP A 329 -9.61 9.02 3.10
N GLY A 330 -10.26 9.88 2.32
CA GLY A 330 -9.67 10.57 1.18
C GLY A 330 -9.28 9.61 0.07
N CYS A 331 -8.29 10.05 -0.67
CA CYS A 331 -7.71 9.35 -1.80
C CYS A 331 -6.29 8.89 -1.47
N SER A 332 -5.86 7.81 -2.10
CA SER A 332 -4.51 7.29 -2.04
C SER A 332 -3.86 7.36 -3.42
N ARG A 333 -2.52 7.44 -3.42
CA ARG A 333 -1.76 7.34 -4.67
C ARG A 333 -1.85 5.91 -5.18
N SER A 334 -2.07 5.74 -6.48
CA SER A 334 -1.97 4.42 -7.11
C SER A 334 -0.52 3.92 -7.18
N ARG A 335 0.49 4.80 -7.03
CA ARG A 335 1.92 4.47 -7.07
C ARG A 335 2.69 5.15 -5.92
N PRO A 336 3.61 4.44 -5.24
CA PRO A 336 4.42 5.01 -4.16
C PRO A 336 5.44 6.02 -4.69
N LEU A 337 5.84 6.97 -3.83
CA LEU A 337 6.95 7.89 -4.11
C LEU A 337 8.28 7.11 -4.00
N ARG A 338 9.23 7.36 -4.91
CA ARG A 338 10.58 6.75 -4.84
C ARG A 338 11.53 7.72 -4.17
N CYS A 339 11.77 7.45 -2.90
CA CYS A 339 12.41 8.39 -2.01
C CYS A 339 13.70 7.87 -1.36
N THR A 340 13.89 6.55 -1.35
CA THR A 340 15.11 5.90 -0.86
C THR A 340 15.73 5.05 -1.97
N ALA A 341 17.03 5.27 -2.20
CA ALA A 341 17.90 4.31 -2.85
C ALA A 341 18.43 3.39 -1.75
N ASP A 342 18.12 2.09 -1.81
CA ASP A 342 18.77 1.10 -0.93
C ASP A 342 20.23 0.84 -1.34
N ASP A 343 20.63 1.28 -2.54
CA ASP A 343 21.97 1.14 -3.06
C ASP A 343 22.44 2.50 -3.55
N GLY A 344 23.60 2.99 -3.09
CA GLY A 344 24.16 4.33 -3.33
C GLY A 344 24.44 4.76 -4.78
N LEU A 345 23.56 4.43 -5.72
CA LEU A 345 23.37 5.15 -6.98
C LEU A 345 22.47 6.35 -6.72
N THR A 346 22.90 7.52 -7.18
CA THR A 346 22.07 8.72 -7.28
C THR A 346 20.85 8.42 -8.15
N VAL A 347 19.70 8.18 -7.51
CA VAL A 347 18.42 8.10 -8.22
C VAL A 347 17.98 9.54 -8.47
N GLU A 348 18.04 9.94 -9.74
CA GLU A 348 17.35 11.13 -10.22
C GLU A 348 15.89 11.03 -9.74
N HIS A 349 15.43 11.97 -8.93
CA HIS A 349 14.06 11.97 -8.40
C HIS A 349 13.09 12.17 -9.58
N ASP A 350 12.67 11.08 -10.23
CA ASP A 350 11.68 11.06 -11.32
C ASP A 350 10.23 11.26 -10.81
N ASP A 351 10.09 11.85 -9.62
CA ASP A 351 8.80 12.26 -9.09
C ASP A 351 8.36 13.54 -9.82
N SER A 352 7.28 13.41 -10.59
CA SER A 352 6.70 14.53 -11.32
C SER A 352 5.77 15.34 -10.43
N PHE A 353 5.65 16.64 -10.71
CA PHE A 353 4.62 17.48 -10.13
C PHE A 353 3.50 17.73 -11.14
N VAL A 354 2.26 17.67 -10.67
CA VAL A 354 1.08 18.08 -11.44
C VAL A 354 0.57 19.40 -10.89
N LEU A 355 0.37 20.35 -11.80
CA LEU A 355 -0.28 21.61 -11.49
C LEU A 355 -1.76 21.35 -11.16
N LEU A 356 -2.16 21.82 -9.98
CA LEU A 356 -3.53 21.90 -9.55
C LEU A 356 -3.89 23.37 -9.38
N ASP A 357 -4.68 23.91 -10.31
CA ASP A 357 -5.04 25.32 -10.40
C ASP A 357 -6.52 25.56 -10.07
N ASN A 358 -6.97 26.82 -10.21
CA ASN A 358 -8.35 27.25 -9.93
C ASN A 358 -8.81 26.90 -8.51
N LEU A 359 -7.88 26.89 -7.56
CA LEU A 359 -8.17 26.58 -6.17
C LEU A 359 -8.75 27.80 -5.46
N ARG A 360 -9.61 27.54 -4.47
CA ARG A 360 -10.12 28.52 -3.53
C ARG A 360 -9.15 28.63 -2.36
N GLY A 361 -8.13 29.46 -2.53
CA GLY A 361 -7.08 29.63 -1.53
C GLY A 361 -6.14 28.44 -1.43
N HIS A 362 -5.12 28.56 -0.58
CA HIS A 362 -4.13 27.51 -0.41
C HIS A 362 -4.64 26.40 0.52
N PRO A 363 -4.31 25.12 0.26
CA PRO A 363 -4.62 24.01 1.16
C PRO A 363 -4.09 24.25 2.58
N CYS A 364 -4.74 23.68 3.60
CA CYS A 364 -4.38 23.94 4.99
C CYS A 364 -3.01 23.33 5.37
N ASN A 365 -2.43 23.80 6.47
CA ASN A 365 -1.18 23.29 7.06
C ASN A 365 0.08 23.43 6.18
N SER A 366 0.13 24.46 5.33
CA SER A 366 1.33 24.84 4.59
C SER A 366 2.47 25.27 5.51
N GLN A 367 3.69 24.87 5.20
CA GLN A 367 4.91 25.27 5.90
C GLN A 367 5.69 26.25 5.02
N ASN A 368 6.10 27.38 5.59
CA ASN A 368 6.95 28.33 4.86
C ASN A 368 8.37 27.78 4.74
N ASP A 369 8.99 27.98 3.57
CA ASP A 369 10.39 27.64 3.30
C ASP A 369 11.10 28.87 2.73
N THR A 370 12.41 28.94 2.93
CA THR A 370 13.23 30.10 2.54
C THR A 370 13.68 30.04 1.08
N ALA A 371 13.34 28.99 0.34
CA ALA A 371 13.68 28.86 -1.07
C ALA A 371 13.09 30.00 -1.91
N GLU A 372 13.94 30.59 -2.75
CA GLU A 372 13.57 31.67 -3.67
C GLU A 372 13.27 31.12 -5.07
N GLY A 373 12.25 31.67 -5.72
CA GLY A 373 11.76 31.23 -7.02
C GLY A 373 10.99 29.90 -7.00
N ASP A 374 10.16 29.70 -8.02
CA ASP A 374 9.36 28.48 -8.18
C ASP A 374 10.23 27.22 -8.25
N GLU A 375 11.34 27.27 -9.00
CA GLU A 375 12.26 26.13 -9.15
C GLU A 375 13.02 25.84 -7.86
N GLY A 376 13.39 26.87 -7.09
CA GLY A 376 13.98 26.69 -5.76
C GLY A 376 13.01 25.99 -4.81
N CYS A 377 11.75 26.44 -4.81
CA CYS A 377 10.69 25.85 -4.00
C CYS A 377 10.38 24.40 -4.38
N ARG A 378 10.36 24.12 -5.69
CA ARG A 378 10.26 22.76 -6.24
C ARG A 378 11.38 21.85 -5.73
N GLN A 379 12.63 22.31 -5.80
CA GLN A 379 13.78 21.53 -5.36
C GLN A 379 13.79 21.32 -3.84
N ALA A 380 13.35 22.32 -3.07
CA ALA A 380 13.18 22.19 -1.62
C ALA A 380 12.17 21.08 -1.28
N CYS A 381 11.07 20.97 -2.03
CA CYS A 381 10.12 19.87 -1.86
C CYS A 381 10.72 18.51 -2.27
N LEU A 382 11.42 18.43 -3.40
CA LEU A 382 12.05 17.18 -3.86
C LEU A 382 13.05 16.62 -2.84
N SER A 383 13.80 17.51 -2.16
CA SER A 383 14.77 17.15 -1.13
C SER A 383 14.15 16.47 0.11
N LYS A 384 12.85 16.67 0.35
CA LYS A 384 12.12 16.15 1.51
C LYS A 384 11.12 15.07 1.07
N CYS A 385 11.35 13.83 1.50
CA CYS A 385 10.55 12.70 1.04
C CYS A 385 9.09 12.69 1.45
N TYR A 386 8.80 13.30 2.59
CA TYR A 386 7.45 13.51 3.07
C TYR A 386 6.80 14.74 2.42
N CYS A 387 7.48 15.52 1.58
CA CYS A 387 6.87 16.64 0.87
C CYS A 387 5.97 16.14 -0.26
N VAL A 388 4.71 16.57 -0.22
CA VAL A 388 3.65 16.11 -1.12
C VAL A 388 3.13 17.20 -2.06
N ALA A 389 3.38 18.47 -1.75
CA ALA A 389 3.02 19.57 -2.64
C ALA A 389 3.84 20.83 -2.33
N TYR A 390 3.96 21.74 -3.29
CA TYR A 390 4.54 23.07 -3.10
C TYR A 390 3.75 24.15 -3.86
N ALA A 391 3.91 25.40 -3.44
CA ALA A 391 3.44 26.59 -4.14
C ALA A 391 4.43 27.73 -3.92
N TYR A 392 4.60 28.57 -4.93
CA TYR A 392 5.42 29.77 -4.86
C TYR A 392 4.63 30.96 -5.42
N ASP A 393 4.54 32.02 -4.64
CA ASP A 393 4.02 33.32 -5.05
C ASP A 393 4.99 34.41 -4.60
N ASP A 394 5.19 35.45 -5.41
CA ASP A 394 6.12 36.55 -5.09
C ASP A 394 5.77 37.25 -3.76
N ASP A 395 4.48 37.34 -3.44
CA ASP A 395 3.99 37.97 -2.20
C ASP A 395 4.09 37.04 -0.97
N SER A 396 3.94 35.73 -1.16
CA SER A 396 3.77 34.78 -0.05
C SER A 396 4.91 33.77 0.13
N GLY A 397 5.92 33.83 -0.74
CA GLY A 397 7.12 33.01 -0.70
C GLY A 397 6.86 31.54 -1.04
N CYS A 398 7.84 30.69 -0.71
CA CYS A 398 7.73 29.25 -0.90
C CYS A 398 6.92 28.60 0.24
N LYS A 399 5.93 27.80 -0.15
CA LYS A 399 5.10 27.01 0.76
C LYS A 399 5.18 25.53 0.40
N LEU A 400 5.39 24.70 1.41
CA LEU A 400 5.52 23.24 1.30
C LEU A 400 4.42 22.54 2.11
N TRP A 401 3.93 21.41 1.61
CA TRP A 401 2.99 20.55 2.33
C TRP A 401 3.61 19.18 2.58
N TYR A 402 3.37 18.65 3.78
CA TYR A 402 3.98 17.41 4.24
C TYR A 402 2.93 16.32 4.51
N ASN A 403 3.27 15.07 4.17
CA ASN A 403 2.50 13.83 4.33
C ASN A 403 1.17 13.76 3.55
N TYR A 404 0.27 14.71 3.79
CA TYR A 404 -1.09 14.72 3.27
C TYR A 404 -1.49 16.13 2.84
N LEU A 405 -2.35 16.20 1.82
CA LEU A 405 -2.96 17.45 1.38
C LEU A 405 -4.44 17.45 1.79
N TYR A 406 -4.88 18.45 2.54
CA TYR A 406 -6.25 18.59 3.04
C TYR A 406 -6.83 19.95 2.61
N ASN A 407 -8.15 20.11 2.71
CA ASN A 407 -8.85 21.35 2.36
C ASN A 407 -8.59 21.84 0.93
N VAL A 408 -8.49 20.90 -0.01
CA VAL A 408 -8.44 21.25 -1.42
C VAL A 408 -9.85 21.57 -1.88
N SER A 409 -10.07 22.78 -2.39
CA SER A 409 -11.37 23.18 -2.92
C SER A 409 -11.19 24.02 -4.18
N PHE A 410 -12.01 23.75 -5.19
CA PHE A 410 -11.99 24.50 -6.44
C PHE A 410 -12.90 25.73 -6.35
N ALA A 411 -12.41 26.87 -6.79
CA ALA A 411 -13.17 28.10 -6.89
C ALA A 411 -13.95 28.15 -8.20
N ALA A 412 -15.21 28.60 -8.14
CA ALA A 412 -16.01 28.84 -9.33
C ALA A 412 -15.70 30.19 -10.00
N THR A 413 -15.16 31.14 -9.22
CA THR A 413 -14.82 32.49 -9.66
C THR A 413 -13.49 32.91 -9.03
N PRO A 414 -12.73 33.82 -9.65
CA PRO A 414 -11.50 34.36 -9.07
C PRO A 414 -11.74 35.03 -7.70
N PRO A 415 -10.70 35.20 -6.86
CA PRO A 415 -9.29 34.89 -7.12
C PRO A 415 -8.97 33.40 -7.03
N TYR A 416 -8.03 32.96 -7.87
CA TYR A 416 -7.56 31.58 -7.92
C TYR A 416 -6.17 31.45 -7.30
N SER A 417 -5.96 30.36 -6.58
CA SER A 417 -4.64 29.88 -6.17
C SER A 417 -4.27 28.63 -6.97
N LYS A 418 -3.00 28.25 -6.87
CA LYS A 418 -2.45 27.05 -7.50
C LYS A 418 -1.50 26.33 -6.55
N VAL A 419 -1.35 25.03 -6.72
CA VAL A 419 -0.38 24.21 -6.01
C VAL A 419 0.13 23.12 -6.94
N TYR A 420 1.40 22.76 -6.80
CA TYR A 420 2.01 21.65 -7.53
C TYR A 420 2.04 20.42 -6.64
N VAL A 421 1.31 19.37 -7.02
CA VAL A 421 1.18 18.14 -6.22
C VAL A 421 2.16 17.09 -6.74
N ARG A 422 2.94 16.51 -5.83
CA ARG A 422 3.94 15.47 -6.13
C ARG A 422 3.26 14.12 -6.41
N LEU A 423 3.52 13.57 -7.60
CA LEU A 423 3.10 12.24 -8.05
C LEU A 423 4.30 11.29 -8.12
N GLY A 424 4.05 10.01 -7.85
CA GLY A 424 5.06 8.95 -7.98
C GLY A 424 5.43 8.66 -9.44
N SER A 425 6.67 8.21 -9.66
CA SER A 425 7.30 8.09 -10.98
C SER A 425 6.58 7.15 -11.96
N LYS A 426 6.65 7.48 -13.26
CA LYS A 426 6.35 6.54 -14.35
C LYS A 426 7.45 5.47 -14.36
N LEU A 427 7.11 4.19 -14.21
CA LEU A 427 8.02 3.12 -14.66
C LEU A 427 8.20 3.26 -16.17
N MET A 428 9.24 3.97 -16.60
CA MET A 428 9.81 3.77 -17.91
C MET A 428 10.38 2.36 -17.90
N VAL A 429 9.61 1.39 -18.41
CA VAL A 429 10.24 0.23 -19.04
C VAL A 429 11.10 0.84 -20.14
N GLN A 430 12.41 0.93 -19.92
CA GLN A 430 13.33 1.29 -20.98
C GLN A 430 13.07 0.30 -22.11
N LYS A 431 12.40 0.75 -23.18
CA LYS A 431 12.46 0.04 -24.45
C LYS A 431 13.93 -0.01 -24.77
N ARG A 432 14.52 -1.23 -24.75
CA ARG A 432 15.89 -1.49 -25.21
C ARG A 432 16.13 -0.61 -26.44
N PRO A 433 17.14 0.27 -26.41
CA PRO A 433 17.35 1.19 -27.52
C PRO A 433 17.52 0.35 -28.79
N LYS A 434 16.78 0.70 -29.84
CA LYS A 434 16.72 -0.07 -31.09
C LYS A 434 18.13 -0.36 -31.65
N THR A 435 19.09 0.51 -31.35
CA THR A 435 20.52 0.36 -31.62
C THR A 435 21.16 -0.90 -31.02
N ILE A 436 20.85 -1.29 -29.77
CA ILE A 436 21.43 -2.52 -29.18
C ILE A 436 20.93 -3.79 -29.89
N ARG A 437 19.66 -3.81 -30.32
CA ARG A 437 19.13 -4.92 -31.13
C ARG A 437 19.80 -4.99 -32.50
N ILE A 438 19.96 -3.86 -33.19
CA ILE A 438 20.60 -3.80 -34.51
C ILE A 438 22.07 -4.26 -34.41
N VAL A 439 22.83 -3.75 -33.44
CA VAL A 439 24.23 -4.13 -33.24
C VAL A 439 24.36 -5.63 -32.94
N SER A 440 23.50 -6.20 -32.07
CA SER A 440 23.53 -7.64 -31.78
C SER A 440 23.25 -8.52 -33.01
N MET A 441 22.38 -8.04 -33.92
CA MET A 441 22.02 -8.77 -35.13
C MET A 441 23.14 -8.71 -36.17
N VAL A 442 23.79 -7.54 -36.31
CA VAL A 442 24.94 -7.35 -37.22
C VAL A 442 26.15 -8.16 -36.76
N VAL A 443 26.45 -8.17 -35.45
CA VAL A 443 27.55 -8.97 -34.89
C VAL A 443 27.29 -10.46 -35.09
N GLY A 444 26.05 -10.92 -34.95
CA GLY A 444 25.67 -12.31 -35.24
C GLY A 444 25.87 -12.70 -36.72
N LEU A 445 25.49 -11.81 -37.65
CA LEU A 445 25.70 -12.04 -39.09
C LEU A 445 27.18 -12.04 -39.47
N ALA A 446 27.98 -11.14 -38.90
CA ALA A 446 29.42 -11.12 -39.13
C ALA A 446 30.11 -12.39 -38.60
N ALA A 447 29.76 -12.83 -37.39
CA ALA A 447 30.32 -14.04 -36.80
C ALA A 447 29.97 -15.29 -37.62
N THR A 448 28.73 -15.42 -38.10
CA THR A 448 28.31 -16.54 -38.94
C THR A 448 29.01 -16.54 -40.30
N ALA A 449 29.18 -15.39 -40.94
CA ALA A 449 29.95 -15.27 -42.18
C ALA A 449 31.43 -15.67 -41.99
N CYS A 450 32.06 -15.27 -40.89
CA CYS A 450 33.42 -15.68 -40.56
C CYS A 450 33.55 -17.20 -40.39
N VAL A 451 32.60 -17.85 -39.71
CA VAL A 451 32.61 -19.32 -39.55
C VAL A 451 32.46 -20.03 -40.91
N ILE A 452 31.58 -19.54 -41.78
CA ILE A 452 31.41 -20.12 -43.13
C ILE A 452 32.69 -19.96 -43.96
N LEU A 453 33.35 -18.80 -43.90
CA LEU A 453 34.64 -18.57 -44.56
C LEU A 453 35.72 -19.52 -44.06
N ILE A 454 35.82 -19.71 -42.73
CA ILE A 454 36.78 -20.65 -42.13
C ILE A 454 36.49 -22.08 -42.59
N LEU A 455 35.23 -22.51 -42.60
CA LEU A 455 34.85 -23.84 -43.09
C LEU A 455 35.14 -24.02 -44.59
N ALA A 456 34.91 -23.00 -45.42
CA ALA A 456 35.24 -23.02 -46.83
C ALA A 456 36.75 -23.09 -47.08
N LEU A 457 37.54 -22.37 -46.29
CA LEU A 457 39.00 -22.44 -46.33
C LEU A 457 39.52 -23.80 -45.87
N LEU A 458 38.96 -24.37 -44.80
CA LEU A 458 39.28 -25.73 -44.35
C LEU A 458 38.88 -26.78 -45.39
N TRP A 459 37.74 -26.62 -46.06
CA TRP A 459 37.31 -27.49 -47.14
C TRP A 459 38.24 -27.37 -48.35
N ARG A 460 38.61 -26.15 -48.77
CA ARG A 460 39.63 -25.93 -49.82
C ARG A 460 40.99 -26.52 -49.44
N TYR A 461 41.40 -26.40 -48.19
CA TYR A 461 42.65 -26.96 -47.70
C TYR A 461 42.64 -28.49 -47.68
N ARG A 462 41.54 -29.11 -47.21
CA ARG A 462 41.35 -30.57 -47.26
C ARG A 462 41.28 -31.07 -48.71
N ASN A 463 40.63 -30.33 -49.60
CA ASN A 463 40.52 -30.71 -51.01
C ASN A 463 41.87 -30.56 -51.75
N ARG A 464 42.66 -29.52 -51.47
CA ARG A 464 44.04 -29.39 -51.96
C ARG A 464 44.96 -30.50 -51.44
N ARG A 465 44.78 -30.94 -50.18
CA ARG A 465 45.49 -32.11 -49.63
C ARG A 465 45.04 -33.45 -50.24
N ALA A 466 43.76 -33.58 -50.58
CA ALA A 466 43.23 -34.75 -51.30
C ALA A 466 43.75 -34.81 -52.74
N LEU A 467 43.93 -33.65 -53.40
CA LEU A 467 44.53 -33.53 -54.73
C LEU A 467 46.06 -33.81 -54.74
N PHE A 468 46.77 -33.54 -53.65
CA PHE A 468 48.21 -33.85 -53.52
C PHE A 468 48.50 -35.32 -53.15
N ALA A 469 47.50 -36.09 -52.69
CA ALA A 469 47.65 -37.50 -52.33
C ALA A 469 47.38 -38.47 -53.49
N THR A 470 46.85 -37.98 -54.62
CA THR A 470 46.52 -38.81 -55.81
C THR A 470 47.50 -38.64 -56.98
N CYS A 471 48.52 -37.77 -56.87
CA CYS A 471 49.51 -37.51 -57.93
C CYS A 471 50.94 -37.95 -57.57
N ARG A 472 51.13 -39.11 -56.92
CA ARG A 472 52.45 -39.73 -56.74
C ARG A 472 52.66 -41.03 -57.53
N ASN A 473 51.63 -41.58 -58.16
CA ASN A 473 51.72 -42.83 -58.92
C ASN A 473 51.13 -42.67 -60.33
N PHE A 474 51.80 -41.92 -61.20
CA PHE A 474 51.98 -42.34 -62.60
C PHE A 474 53.09 -41.49 -63.21
N GLN A 475 54.25 -42.10 -63.35
CA GLN A 475 55.45 -41.52 -63.95
C GLN A 475 55.50 -41.87 -65.44
N GLU A 476 55.83 -40.86 -66.24
CA GLU A 476 56.44 -40.85 -67.59
C GLU A 476 55.80 -41.68 -68.72
N VAL A 477 55.43 -41.02 -69.85
CA VAL A 477 56.32 -40.80 -71.01
C VAL A 477 55.77 -39.63 -71.86
N GLU A 478 56.67 -38.69 -72.12
CA GLU A 478 56.90 -37.80 -73.27
C GLU A 478 55.85 -37.61 -74.39
N GLY A 479 55.74 -36.37 -74.87
CA GLY A 479 55.60 -36.11 -76.31
C GLY A 479 54.21 -35.70 -76.80
N SER A 480 54.02 -34.37 -76.91
CA SER A 480 52.99 -33.64 -77.65
C SER A 480 52.19 -34.39 -78.73
N LEU A 481 50.87 -34.44 -78.57
CA LEU A 481 49.91 -34.21 -79.66
C LEU A 481 48.50 -34.02 -79.08
N ALA A 482 48.05 -32.77 -78.97
CA ALA A 482 46.62 -32.51 -78.79
C ALA A 482 45.95 -32.64 -80.16
N VAL A 483 45.25 -33.75 -80.38
CA VAL A 483 44.39 -33.96 -81.53
C VAL A 483 43.18 -33.05 -81.37
N TYR A 484 43.09 -32.02 -82.21
CA TYR A 484 41.87 -31.23 -82.36
C TYR A 484 41.11 -31.75 -83.57
N THR A 485 39.89 -32.22 -83.34
CA THR A 485 38.91 -32.48 -84.40
C THR A 485 38.41 -31.14 -84.90
N TYR A 486 38.75 -30.77 -86.14
CA TYR A 486 38.05 -29.70 -86.87
C TYR A 486 36.61 -30.15 -87.13
N ALA A 487 35.70 -29.80 -86.24
CA ALA A 487 34.30 -29.73 -86.61
C ALA A 487 34.16 -28.43 -87.42
N GLN A 488 33.94 -28.54 -88.73
CA GLN A 488 33.47 -27.40 -89.51
C GLN A 488 32.04 -27.12 -89.02
N ASP A 489 31.85 -26.00 -88.31
CA ASP A 489 30.60 -25.71 -87.60
C ASP A 489 29.44 -25.27 -88.52
N GLU A 490 29.67 -25.07 -89.83
CA GLU A 490 28.62 -24.74 -90.81
C GLU A 490 28.52 -25.77 -91.94
N GLU A 491 27.31 -26.27 -92.20
CA GLU A 491 27.03 -27.36 -93.13
C GLU A 491 27.31 -27.02 -94.62
N ASN A 492 27.40 -25.73 -94.95
CA ASN A 492 27.70 -25.27 -96.31
C ASN A 492 29.20 -25.31 -96.67
N ASP A 493 30.09 -25.43 -95.68
CA ASP A 493 31.55 -25.49 -95.88
C ASP A 493 32.07 -26.91 -96.11
N ARG A 494 31.17 -27.91 -96.11
CA ARG A 494 31.53 -29.31 -96.33
C ARG A 494 31.67 -29.58 -97.83
N PRO A 495 32.86 -29.94 -98.33
CA PRO A 495 33.01 -30.27 -99.74
C PRO A 495 32.20 -31.52 -100.09
N SER A 496 31.52 -31.48 -101.23
CA SER A 496 30.84 -32.66 -101.78
C SER A 496 31.86 -33.76 -102.09
N MET A 497 31.46 -35.04 -102.04
CA MET A 497 32.38 -36.15 -102.32
C MET A 497 33.09 -36.02 -103.68
N ALA A 498 32.46 -35.41 -104.68
CA ALA A 498 33.09 -35.13 -105.97
C ALA A 498 34.23 -34.10 -105.89
N GLN A 499 34.11 -33.08 -105.01
CA GLN A 499 35.18 -32.10 -104.77
C GLN A 499 36.33 -32.72 -103.99
N VAL A 500 36.05 -33.61 -103.03
CA VAL A 500 37.08 -34.34 -102.28
C VAL A 500 37.95 -35.19 -103.21
N VAL A 501 37.34 -35.88 -104.18
CA VAL A 501 38.10 -36.63 -105.20
C VAL A 501 39.00 -35.71 -106.03
N ARG A 502 38.51 -34.54 -106.46
CA ARG A 502 39.32 -33.58 -107.23
C ARG A 502 40.46 -32.95 -106.42
N MET A 503 40.29 -32.75 -105.12
CA MET A 503 41.37 -32.32 -104.22
C MET A 503 42.44 -33.41 -104.10
N LEU A 504 42.05 -34.68 -103.96
CA LEU A 504 42.97 -35.83 -103.88
C LEU A 504 43.70 -36.11 -105.21
N GLU A 505 43.06 -35.82 -106.34
CA GLU A 505 43.65 -35.90 -107.67
C GLU A 505 44.56 -34.70 -107.99
N GLY A 506 44.66 -33.70 -107.09
CA GLY A 506 45.51 -32.51 -107.25
C GLY A 506 44.99 -31.50 -108.27
N VAL A 507 43.69 -31.55 -108.58
CA VAL A 507 43.05 -30.71 -109.62
C VAL A 507 42.40 -29.46 -109.01
N LEU A 508 42.26 -29.39 -107.68
CA LEU A 508 41.62 -28.29 -106.98
C LEU A 508 42.45 -27.86 -105.76
N ASP A 509 42.92 -26.62 -105.74
CA ASP A 509 43.68 -26.05 -104.61
C ASP A 509 42.80 -25.87 -103.37
N THR A 510 43.37 -26.19 -102.20
CA THR A 510 42.70 -26.07 -100.89
C THR A 510 43.08 -24.74 -100.24
N GLU A 511 42.10 -23.84 -100.05
CA GLU A 511 42.29 -22.67 -99.18
C GLU A 511 42.14 -23.07 -97.69
N ILE A 512 42.94 -22.46 -96.82
CA ILE A 512 42.93 -22.72 -95.38
C ILE A 512 41.68 -22.07 -94.78
N PRO A 513 40.83 -22.79 -94.04
CA PRO A 513 39.62 -22.22 -93.46
C PRO A 513 39.97 -21.19 -92.37
N PRO A 514 39.09 -20.20 -92.13
CA PRO A 514 39.30 -19.19 -91.11
C PRO A 514 39.41 -19.82 -89.70
N VAL A 515 40.32 -19.27 -88.89
CA VAL A 515 40.61 -19.77 -87.55
C VAL A 515 39.38 -19.56 -86.64
N PRO A 516 38.93 -20.58 -85.89
CA PRO A 516 37.78 -20.46 -84.99
C PRO A 516 37.95 -19.35 -83.93
N SER A 517 36.87 -18.63 -83.66
CA SER A 517 36.81 -17.52 -82.69
C SER A 517 37.21 -17.91 -81.26
N SER A 518 37.07 -19.19 -80.90
CA SER A 518 37.55 -19.76 -79.64
C SER A 518 39.08 -19.68 -79.48
N PHE A 519 39.84 -19.62 -80.58
CA PHE A 519 41.29 -19.45 -80.57
C PHE A 519 41.71 -17.97 -80.43
N MET A 520 40.94 -17.04 -81.02
CA MET A 520 41.23 -15.59 -80.91
C MET A 520 41.02 -15.08 -79.48
N ASN A 521 40.01 -15.59 -78.77
CA ASN A 521 39.74 -15.23 -77.37
C ASN A 521 40.83 -15.69 -76.38
N LEU A 522 41.71 -16.62 -76.77
CA LEU A 522 42.87 -17.02 -75.97
C LEU A 522 44.08 -16.10 -76.15
N ILE A 523 44.09 -15.27 -77.21
CA ILE A 523 45.21 -14.36 -77.54
C ILE A 523 45.00 -12.96 -76.91
N GLU A 524 43.76 -12.52 -76.70
CA GLU A 524 43.43 -11.16 -76.21
C GLU A 524 43.34 -11.01 -74.68
N GLY A 525 43.65 -12.06 -73.91
CA GLY A 525 43.47 -12.09 -72.45
C GLY A 525 44.54 -11.40 -71.59
N ASP A 526 45.47 -10.61 -72.15
CA ASP A 526 46.58 -10.02 -71.38
C ASP A 526 46.94 -8.61 -71.87
N ASN A 527 46.33 -7.56 -71.28
CA ASN A 527 46.90 -6.22 -71.01
C ASN A 527 45.81 -5.16 -70.73
N SER A 528 45.76 -4.62 -69.50
CA SER A 528 45.83 -3.16 -69.30
C SER A 528 45.92 -2.79 -67.80
N SER A 529 47.02 -2.18 -67.41
CA SER A 529 47.22 -1.43 -66.17
C SER A 529 48.00 -0.15 -66.49
N THR A 530 47.53 1.04 -66.09
CA THR A 530 48.35 2.26 -65.99
C THR A 530 47.73 3.32 -65.06
N CYS A 531 48.56 3.89 -64.17
CA CYS A 531 48.42 5.11 -63.34
C CYS A 531 48.70 6.40 -64.21
N SER A 532 48.59 7.69 -63.83
CA SER A 532 48.78 8.46 -62.57
C SER A 532 48.27 9.94 -62.65
N GLU A 533 48.27 10.63 -61.47
CA GLU A 533 48.51 12.08 -61.17
C GLU A 533 47.47 13.18 -61.51
N GLU A 534 47.25 14.28 -60.76
CA GLU A 534 48.01 15.06 -59.75
C GLU A 534 47.12 15.60 -58.58
N GLY A 535 47.73 15.99 -57.44
CA GLY A 535 47.15 16.91 -56.44
C GLY A 535 47.30 16.53 -54.98
#